data_AF-A0A1I0KFP9-F1
#
_entry.id   AF-A0A1I0KFP9-F1
#
_cell.length_a   1.000
_cell.length_b   1.000
_cell.length_c   1.000
_cell.angle_alpha   90.00
_cell.angle_beta   90.00
_cell.angle_gamma   90.00
#
_symmetry.space_group_name_H-M   'P 1'
#
loop_
_entity.id
_entity.type
_entity.pdbx_description
1 polymer ?
#
loop_
_entity_poly.entity_id
_entity_poly.type
_entity_poly.pdbx_seq_one_letter_code
_entity_poly.pdbx_strand_id
1 'polypeptide(L)'
;MTRARPTLTRYYDVALAPEAWRDAGCVTADDFLVLQDVMNLLAAEGTPYERGMGPHSVTVAGLEVHYTRDDVARTLTLHRVVRALEQPGSAY
;
A
#
# COMPACT_ATOMS: atom_id res chain seq x y z
N MET A 1 -9.39 -7.64 26.39
CA MET A 1 -8.14 -6.89 26.22
C MET A 1 -8.21 -6.13 24.89
N THR A 2 -8.58 -4.85 24.95
CA THR A 2 -8.69 -3.99 23.76
C THR A 2 -7.27 -3.63 23.34
N ARG A 3 -6.72 -4.25 22.28
CA ARG A 3 -5.47 -3.78 21.67
C ARG A 3 -5.73 -2.37 21.17
N ALA A 4 -5.26 -1.36 21.90
CA ALA A 4 -5.21 0.00 21.40
C ALA A 4 -4.34 -0.06 20.14
N ARG A 5 -4.95 0.13 18.97
CA ARG A 5 -4.20 0.25 17.72
C ARG A 5 -3.24 1.43 17.92
N PRO A 6 -1.92 1.26 17.74
CA PRO A 6 -1.02 2.40 17.79
C PRO A 6 -1.57 3.45 16.81
N THR A 7 -1.85 4.65 17.31
CA THR A 7 -2.12 5.81 16.46
C THR A 7 -0.82 6.12 15.73
N LEU A 8 -0.63 5.43 14.61
CA LEU A 8 0.42 5.72 13.68
C LEU A 8 0.23 7.17 13.23
N THR A 9 1.22 8.03 13.50
CA THR A 9 1.24 9.40 12.98
C THR A 9 1.22 9.31 11.47
N ARG A 10 0.08 9.64 10.84
CA ARG A 10 -0.03 9.67 9.39
C ARG A 10 0.69 10.90 8.85
N TYR A 11 1.70 10.67 8.04
CA TYR A 11 2.43 11.72 7.32
C TYR A 11 1.83 12.02 5.96
N TYR A 12 1.14 11.04 5.36
CA TYR A 12 0.52 11.13 4.04
C TYR A 12 -0.95 10.73 4.08
N ASP A 13 -1.78 11.45 3.32
CA ASP A 13 -3.13 11.02 2.99
C ASP A 13 -3.08 9.93 1.91
N VAL A 14 -3.94 8.92 1.99
CA VAL A 14 -3.93 7.79 1.06
C VAL A 14 -5.18 7.83 0.19
N ALA A 15 -4.98 8.11 -1.09
CA ALA A 15 -6.01 8.10 -2.12
C ALA A 15 -5.92 6.83 -2.96
N LEU A 16 -7.08 6.29 -3.34
CA LEU A 16 -7.18 5.16 -4.27
C LEU A 16 -7.62 5.69 -5.63
N ALA A 17 -6.83 5.40 -6.67
CA ALA A 17 -7.24 5.63 -8.05
C ALA A 17 -8.44 4.72 -8.39
N PRO A 18 -9.27 5.09 -9.39
CA PRO A 18 -10.43 4.30 -9.80
C PRO A 18 -10.09 2.86 -10.20
N GLU A 19 -8.87 2.65 -10.70
CA GLU A 19 -8.34 1.36 -11.11
C GLU A 19 -8.05 0.49 -9.89
N ALA A 20 -7.34 1.03 -8.89
CA ALA A 20 -7.11 0.37 -7.61
C ALA A 20 -8.41 0.03 -6.86
N TRP A 21 -9.45 0.85 -7.00
CA TRP A 21 -10.79 0.53 -6.47
C TRP A 21 -11.38 -0.74 -7.08
N ARG A 22 -11.16 -0.98 -8.38
CA ARG A 22 -11.61 -2.20 -9.05
C ARG A 22 -10.84 -3.41 -8.55
N ASP A 23 -9.53 -3.29 -8.41
CA ASP A 23 -8.69 -4.36 -7.88
C ASP A 23 -9.07 -4.68 -6.42
N ALA A 24 -9.22 -3.67 -5.57
CA ALA A 24 -9.63 -3.82 -4.17
C ALA A 24 -11.07 -4.38 -4.02
N GLY A 25 -11.93 -4.20 -5.02
CA GLY A 25 -13.26 -4.80 -5.05
C GLY A 25 -13.27 -6.28 -5.45
N CYS A 26 -12.19 -6.77 -6.06
CA CYS A 26 -12.04 -8.16 -6.51
C CYS A 26 -11.29 -9.06 -5.51
N VAL A 27 -10.74 -8.48 -4.42
CA VAL A 27 -10.02 -9.27 -3.40
C VAL A 27 -10.95 -9.84 -2.33
N THR A 28 -10.49 -10.86 -1.62
CA THR A 28 -11.26 -11.43 -0.51
C THR A 28 -11.30 -10.48 0.69
N ALA A 29 -12.22 -10.70 1.64
CA ALA A 29 -12.30 -9.89 2.86
C ALA A 29 -11.01 -9.92 3.69
N ASP A 30 -10.24 -11.01 3.63
CA ASP A 30 -8.94 -11.14 4.29
C ASP A 30 -7.89 -10.25 3.62
N ASP A 31 -7.77 -10.34 2.28
CA ASP A 31 -6.88 -9.49 1.49
C ASP A 31 -7.23 -7.99 1.65
N PHE A 32 -8.49 -7.64 1.87
CA PHE A 32 -8.90 -6.26 2.15
C PHE A 32 -8.37 -5.75 3.51
N LEU A 33 -8.34 -6.60 4.53
CA LEU A 33 -7.75 -6.26 5.83
C LEU A 33 -6.24 -6.06 5.70
N VAL A 34 -5.57 -6.91 4.91
CA VAL A 34 -4.15 -6.76 4.60
C VAL A 34 -3.91 -5.45 3.84
N LEU A 35 -4.71 -5.14 2.82
CA LEU A 35 -4.62 -3.88 2.09
C LEU A 35 -4.81 -2.66 3.01
N GLN A 36 -5.76 -2.73 3.95
CA GLN A 36 -5.96 -1.65 4.93
C GLN A 36 -4.75 -1.47 5.85
N ASP A 37 -4.10 -2.58 6.26
CA ASP A 37 -2.88 -2.52 7.06
C ASP A 37 -1.72 -1.89 6.25
N VAL A 38 -1.56 -2.31 4.99
CA VAL A 38 -0.58 -1.74 4.06
C VAL A 38 -0.81 -0.24 3.85
N MET A 39 -2.05 0.20 3.61
CA MET A 39 -2.36 1.63 3.48
C MET A 39 -2.01 2.42 4.75
N ASN A 40 -2.24 1.85 5.94
CA ASN A 40 -1.85 2.50 7.19
C ASN A 40 -0.33 2.55 7.36
N LEU A 41 0.38 1.48 7.01
CA LEU A 41 1.84 1.44 7.03
C LEU A 41 2.43 2.47 6.07
N LEU A 42 1.93 2.52 4.83
CA LEU A 42 2.33 3.49 3.81
C LEU A 42 2.13 4.94 4.30
N ALA A 43 0.98 5.22 4.92
CA ALA A 43 0.67 6.53 5.48
C ALA A 43 1.57 6.93 6.65
N ALA A 44 2.04 5.95 7.43
CA ALA A 44 2.71 6.14 8.71
C ALA A 44 4.23 6.10 8.65
N GLU A 45 4.77 5.16 7.89
CA GLU A 45 6.21 4.95 7.81
C GLU A 45 6.84 5.91 6.81
N GLY A 46 6.03 6.44 5.87
CA GLY A 46 6.51 7.24 4.76
C GLY A 46 7.55 6.44 4.01
N THR A 47 7.08 5.48 3.21
CA THR A 47 7.89 4.44 2.54
C THR A 47 9.29 4.87 2.12
N PRO A 48 10.26 3.92 2.16
CA PRO A 48 11.64 4.20 1.78
C PRO A 48 11.67 4.92 0.44
N TYR A 49 12.01 6.20 0.52
CA TYR A 49 11.91 7.13 -0.58
C TYR A 49 13.18 7.02 -1.40
N GLU A 50 13.09 6.39 -2.58
CA GLU A 50 14.06 6.66 -3.63
C GLU A 50 13.70 8.01 -4.26
N ARG A 51 14.63 8.97 -4.25
CA ARG A 51 14.45 10.32 -4.81
C ARG A 51 14.07 10.24 -6.29
N GLY A 52 12.77 10.21 -6.57
CA GLY A 52 12.22 10.12 -7.91
C GLY A 52 10.71 10.40 -7.92
N MET A 53 10.29 11.29 -8.81
CA MET A 53 8.89 11.56 -9.11
C MET A 53 8.43 10.47 -10.11
N GLY A 54 8.03 9.31 -9.59
CA GLY A 54 7.73 8.15 -10.41
C GLY A 54 6.79 7.14 -9.73
N PRO A 55 6.24 6.19 -10.48
CA PRO A 55 5.47 5.09 -9.92
C PRO A 55 6.37 4.22 -9.05
N HIS A 56 5.96 4.02 -7.80
CA HIS A 56 6.62 3.16 -6.82
C HIS A 56 5.79 1.88 -6.65
N SER A 57 6.45 0.76 -6.42
CA SER A 57 5.79 -0.49 -6.02
C SER A 57 6.33 -0.97 -4.68
N VAL A 58 5.46 -1.51 -3.85
CA VAL A 58 5.86 -2.18 -2.61
C VAL A 58 5.15 -3.52 -2.52
N THR A 59 5.90 -4.55 -2.12
CA THR A 59 5.35 -5.87 -1.84
C THR A 59 5.31 -6.08 -0.35
N VAL A 60 4.12 -6.12 0.23
CA VAL A 60 3.91 -6.32 1.67
C VAL A 60 2.85 -7.39 1.86
N ALA A 61 3.14 -8.39 2.70
CA ALA A 61 2.19 -9.44 3.07
C ALA A 61 1.55 -10.16 1.86
N GLY A 62 2.30 -10.37 0.78
CA GLY A 62 1.80 -11.05 -0.43
C GLY A 62 0.94 -10.18 -1.35
N LEU A 63 0.85 -8.87 -1.09
CA LEU A 63 0.24 -7.89 -1.97
C LEU A 63 1.32 -6.99 -2.56
N GLU A 64 1.31 -6.83 -3.88
CA GLU A 64 2.09 -5.82 -4.59
C GLU A 64 1.20 -4.61 -4.86
N VAL A 65 1.58 -3.47 -4.31
CA VAL A 65 0.84 -2.21 -4.41
C VAL A 65 1.67 -1.21 -5.19
N HIS A 66 1.10 -0.69 -6.28
CA HIS A 66 1.70 0.36 -7.10
C HIS A 66 1.09 1.69 -6.70
N TYR A 67 1.91 2.65 -6.32
CA TYR A 67 1.48 3.96 -5.84
C TYR A 67 2.42 5.08 -6.31
N THR A 68 1.90 6.29 -6.40
CA THR A 68 2.71 7.50 -6.55
C THR A 68 2.62 8.32 -5.28
N ARG A 69 3.75 8.88 -4.85
CA ARG A 69 3.83 9.79 -3.71
C ARG A 69 3.99 11.21 -4.20
N ASP A 70 3.08 12.07 -3.77
CA ASP A 70 3.19 13.51 -3.90
C ASP A 70 3.57 14.10 -2.54
N ASP A 71 4.80 14.57 -2.41
CA ASP A 71 5.31 15.14 -1.15
C ASP A 71 4.78 16.55 -0.88
N VAL A 72 4.43 17.29 -1.95
CA VAL A 72 3.93 18.66 -1.87
C VAL A 72 2.50 18.67 -1.33
N ALA A 73 1.64 17.81 -1.87
CA ALA A 73 0.27 17.58 -1.43
C ALA A 73 0.19 16.62 -0.23
N ARG A 74 1.30 15.96 0.12
CA ARG A 74 1.37 14.89 1.13
C ARG A 74 0.32 13.80 0.87
N THR A 75 0.23 13.34 -0.37
CA THR A 75 -0.75 12.34 -0.79
C THR A 75 -0.07 11.15 -1.45
N LEU A 76 -0.51 9.95 -1.11
CA LEU A 76 -0.14 8.68 -1.71
C LEU A 76 -1.32 8.18 -2.53
N THR A 77 -1.16 8.16 -3.86
CA THR A 77 -2.20 7.66 -4.76
C THR A 77 -1.87 6.23 -5.15
N LEU A 78 -2.67 5.27 -4.71
CA LEU A 78 -2.58 3.87 -5.14
C LEU A 78 -3.22 3.74 -6.52
N HIS A 79 -2.44 3.30 -7.49
CA HIS A 79 -2.90 3.06 -8.86
C HIS A 79 -3.34 1.62 -9.07
N ARG A 80 -2.63 0.67 -8.45
CA ARG A 80 -2.89 -0.75 -8.66
C ARG A 80 -2.61 -1.56 -7.41
N VAL A 81 -3.43 -2.58 -7.17
CA VAL A 81 -3.24 -3.57 -6.11
C VAL A 81 -3.33 -4.94 -6.75
N VAL A 82 -2.26 -5.72 -6.68
CA VAL A 82 -2.28 -7.11 -7.17
C VAL A 82 -1.80 -8.03 -6.08
N ARG A 83 -2.34 -9.25 -6.04
CA ARG A 83 -1.73 -10.29 -5.22
C ARG A 83 -0.38 -10.60 -5.83
N ALA A 84 0.69 -10.40 -5.08
CA ALA A 84 1.99 -10.92 -5.46
C ALA A 84 1.83 -12.45 -5.40
N LEU A 85 1.57 -13.08 -6.55
CA LEU A 85 1.81 -14.50 -6.68
C LEU A 85 3.24 -14.68 -6.21
N GLU A 86 3.43 -15.45 -5.13
CA GLU A 86 4.75 -15.90 -4.71
C GLU A 86 5.46 -16.34 -5.99
N GLN A 87 6.47 -15.59 -6.44
CA GLN A 87 7.24 -16.02 -7.60
C GLN A 87 7.78 -17.40 -7.20
N PRO A 88 7.43 -18.49 -7.89
CA PRO A 88 8.04 -19.78 -7.63
C PRO A 88 9.48 -19.70 -8.14
N GLY A 89 10.39 -19.11 -7.36
CA GLY A 89 11.74 -18.85 -7.85
C GLY A 89 12.65 -17.86 -7.11
N SER A 90 12.40 -17.47 -5.85
CA SER A 90 13.44 -16.81 -5.04
C SER A 90 13.92 -17.71 -3.90
N ALA A 91 14.54 -18.82 -4.31
CA ALA A 91 15.63 -19.42 -3.58
C ALA A 91 16.82 -19.40 -4.54
N TYR A 92 17.76 -18.47 -4.38
CA TYR A 92 19.18 -18.60 -4.73
C TYR A 92 19.97 -17.44 -4.13
#